data_AF-A0A7V3IWG4-F1
#
_entry.id   AF-A0A7V3IWG4-F1
#
_cell.length_a   1.000
_cell.length_b   1.000
_cell.length_c   1.000
_cell.angle_alpha   90.00
_cell.angle_beta   90.00
_cell.angle_gamma   90.00
#
_symmetry.space_group_name_H-M   'P 1'
#
loop_
_entity.id
_entity.type
_entity.pdbx_description
1 polymer ?
#
loop_
_entity_poly.entity_id
_entity_poly.type
_entity_poly.pdbx_seq_one_letter_code
_entity_poly.pdbx_strand_id
1 'polypeptide(L)' 'MADDGIARHIEREVKERFERRIEIPDGLTEDEAVASVIAQYRAMTDVELAEEDVRAEVRQRMAGRDTT' A
#
# COMPACT_ATOMS: atom_id res chain seq x y z
N MET A 1 7.67 -25.97 3.82
CA MET A 1 8.43 -24.87 3.20
C MET A 1 7.94 -24.70 1.76
N ALA A 2 6.80 -24.07 1.56
CA ALA A 2 6.21 -23.85 0.23
C ALA A 2 5.30 -22.60 0.14
N ASP A 3 5.31 -21.72 1.15
CA ASP A 3 4.41 -20.56 1.23
C ASP A 3 5.07 -19.20 0.90
N ASP A 4 6.40 -19.12 0.89
CA ASP A 4 7.14 -17.84 0.74
C ASP A 4 7.10 -17.28 -0.71
N GLY A 5 6.85 -18.15 -1.70
CA GLY A 5 6.86 -17.75 -3.11
C GLY A 5 5.58 -17.05 -3.57
N ILE A 6 4.43 -17.47 -3.03
CA ILE A 6 3.12 -16.91 -3.39
C ILE A 6 2.94 -15.56 -2.69
N ALA A 7 3.29 -15.45 -1.41
CA ALA A 7 3.26 -14.19 -0.67
C ALA A 7 4.10 -13.10 -1.38
N ARG A 8 5.35 -13.41 -1.76
CA ARG A 8 6.20 -12.47 -2.51
C ARG A 8 5.71 -12.14 -3.92
N HIS A 9 4.95 -13.02 -4.56
CA HIS A 9 4.40 -12.76 -5.89
C HIS A 9 3.16 -11.86 -5.79
N ILE A 10 2.29 -12.17 -4.82
CA ILE A 10 1.13 -11.35 -4.46
C ILE A 10 1.61 -9.98 -4.01
N GLU A 11 2.56 -9.87 -3.07
CA GLU A 11 3.16 -8.59 -2.66
C GLU A 11 3.68 -7.77 -3.84
N ARG A 12 4.31 -8.41 -4.84
CA ARG A 12 4.81 -7.70 -6.01
C ARG A 12 3.69 -7.18 -6.90
N GLU A 13 2.68 -7.99 -7.18
CA GLU A 13 1.52 -7.56 -7.95
C GLU A 13 0.67 -6.52 -7.19
N VAL A 14 0.53 -6.68 -5.88
CA VAL A 14 -0.08 -5.71 -4.96
C VAL A 14 0.67 -4.39 -5.09
N LYS A 15 1.99 -4.41 -4.92
CA LYS A 15 2.87 -3.24 -4.95
C LYS A 15 2.86 -2.56 -6.32
N GLU A 16 2.94 -3.29 -7.42
CA GLU A 16 2.86 -2.71 -8.77
C GLU A 16 1.49 -2.08 -9.08
N ARG A 17 0.39 -2.70 -8.60
CA ARG A 17 -0.96 -2.13 -8.74
C ARG A 17 -1.16 -0.91 -7.83
N PHE A 18 -0.65 -0.99 -6.61
CA PHE A 18 -0.64 0.09 -5.63
C PHE A 18 0.12 1.30 -6.16
N GLU A 19 1.31 1.08 -6.72
CA GLU A 19 2.14 2.16 -7.25
C GLU A 19 1.51 2.86 -8.45
N ARG A 20 0.80 2.12 -9.32
CA ARG A 20 0.19 2.66 -10.55
C ARG A 20 -1.19 3.27 -10.39
N ARG A 21 -1.95 2.92 -9.35
CA ARG A 21 -3.36 3.31 -9.24
C ARG A 21 -3.79 3.88 -7.91
N ILE A 22 -3.06 3.62 -6.82
CA ILE A 22 -3.40 4.16 -5.51
C ILE A 22 -2.63 5.46 -5.34
N GLU A 23 -3.35 6.56 -5.48
CA GLU A 23 -2.86 7.89 -5.17
C GLU A 23 -3.05 8.16 -3.68
N ILE A 24 -2.01 8.65 -3.02
CA ILE A 24 -2.08 9.15 -1.64
C ILE A 24 -2.26 10.67 -1.73
N PRO A 25 -3.43 11.22 -1.37
CA PRO A 25 -3.66 12.66 -1.39
C PRO A 25 -2.66 13.39 -0.48
N ASP A 26 -2.14 14.52 -0.98
CA ASP A 26 -1.27 15.41 -0.19
C ASP A 26 -2.05 16.07 0.95
N GLY A 27 -1.41 16.22 2.11
CA GLY A 27 -1.99 16.83 3.30
C GLY A 27 -2.76 15.87 4.23
N LEU A 28 -2.79 14.57 3.91
CA LEU A 28 -3.28 13.54 4.82
C LEU A 28 -2.22 13.15 5.85
N THR A 29 -2.67 12.81 7.05
CA THR A 29 -1.82 12.14 8.05
C THR A 29 -1.50 10.71 7.62
N GLU A 30 -0.44 10.10 8.21
CA GLU A 30 -0.05 8.71 7.93
C GLU A 30 -1.25 7.76 8.07
N ASP A 31 -2.02 7.88 9.15
CA ASP A 31 -3.23 7.07 9.40
C ASP A 31 -4.32 7.29 8.34
N GLU A 32 -4.59 8.53 7.94
CA GLU A 32 -5.59 8.83 6.91
C GLU A 32 -5.18 8.30 5.53
N ALA A 33 -3.88 8.39 5.21
CA ALA A 33 -3.33 7.83 4.00
C ALA A 33 -3.42 6.30 4.00
N VAL A 34 -3.09 5.64 5.11
CA VAL A 34 -3.25 4.19 5.29
C VAL A 34 -4.70 3.76 5.10
N ALA A 35 -5.64 4.43 5.78
CA ALA A 35 -7.07 4.11 5.67
C ALA A 35 -7.59 4.31 4.24
N SER A 36 -7.22 5.40 3.57
CA SER A 36 -7.59 5.68 2.18
C SER A 36 -7.06 4.60 1.23
N VAL A 37 -5.82 4.20 1.42
CA VAL A 37 -5.15 3.17 0.64
C VAL A 37 -5.81 1.80 0.82
N ILE A 38 -6.08 1.40 2.07
CA ILE A 38 -6.76 0.13 2.37
C ILE A 38 -8.15 0.11 1.74
N ALA A 39 -8.90 1.21 1.86
CA ALA A 39 -10.22 1.35 1.25
C ALA A 39 -10.15 1.24 -0.28
N GLN A 40 -9.22 1.92 -0.94
CA GLN A 40 -9.01 1.84 -2.39
C GLN A 40 -8.58 0.43 -2.84
N TYR A 41 -7.68 -0.20 -2.09
CA TYR A 41 -7.20 -1.54 -2.41
C TYR A 41 -8.32 -2.57 -2.28
N ARG A 42 -9.05 -2.55 -1.15
CA ARG A 42 -10.21 -3.41 -0.91
C ARG A 42 -11.27 -3.21 -1.99
N ALA A 43 -11.55 -1.98 -2.42
CA ALA A 43 -12.51 -1.72 -3.49
C ALA A 43 -12.07 -2.29 -4.86
N MET A 44 -10.76 -2.43 -5.12
CA MET A 44 -10.25 -2.97 -6.39
C MET A 44 -10.07 -4.49 -6.39
N THR A 45 -9.67 -5.08 -5.27
CA THR A 45 -9.24 -6.48 -5.20
C THR A 45 -10.15 -7.35 -4.34
N ASP A 46 -11.05 -6.74 -3.56
CA ASP A 46 -11.85 -7.38 -2.51
C ASP A 46 -11.01 -8.04 -1.40
N VAL A 47 -9.70 -7.73 -1.34
CA VAL A 47 -8.76 -8.23 -0.34
C VAL A 47 -8.57 -7.18 0.75
N GLU A 48 -8.66 -7.63 2.01
CA GLU A 48 -8.35 -6.81 3.18
C GLU A 48 -6.85 -6.89 3.45
N LEU A 49 -6.14 -5.76 3.33
CA LEU A 49 -4.73 -5.65 3.68
C LEU A 49 -4.59 -5.32 5.17
N ALA A 50 -3.52 -5.83 5.80
CA ALA A 50 -3.18 -5.44 7.16
C ALA A 50 -2.68 -3.99 7.19
N GLU A 51 -3.13 -3.23 8.19
CA GLU A 51 -2.72 -1.84 8.38
C GLU A 51 -1.21 -1.70 8.54
N GLU A 52 -0.53 -2.67 9.17
CA GLU A 52 0.91 -2.64 9.40
C GLU A 52 1.72 -2.67 8.09
N ASP A 53 1.33 -3.55 7.14
CA ASP A 53 1.98 -3.66 5.83
C ASP A 53 1.77 -2.38 5.00
N VAL A 54 0.53 -1.85 5.02
CA VAL A 54 0.19 -0.63 4.29
C VAL A 54 0.87 0.59 4.90
N ARG A 55 0.95 0.69 6.23
CA ARG A 55 1.60 1.79 6.93
C ARG A 55 3.09 1.88 6.60
N ALA A 56 3.78 0.74 6.50
CA ALA A 56 5.19 0.72 6.11
C ALA A 56 5.42 1.27 4.69
N GLU A 57 4.54 0.93 3.75
CA GLU A 57 4.61 1.42 2.36
C GLU A 57 4.21 2.90 2.24
N VAL A 58 3.12 3.31 2.91
CA VAL A 58 2.67 4.71 2.97
C VAL A 58 3.76 5.60 3.56
N ARG A 59 4.40 5.17 4.65
CA ARG A 59 5.52 5.90 5.26
C ARG A 59 6.70 6.05 4.32
N GLN A 60 7.08 4.98 3.60
CA GLN A 60 8.14 5.06 2.59
C GLN A 60 7.78 6.03 1.46
N ARG A 61 6.53 6.01 0.99
CA ARG A 61 6.06 6.88 -0.09
C ARG A 61 5.98 8.36 0.34
N MET A 62 5.55 8.63 1.57
CA MET A 62 5.56 9.98 2.14
C MET A 62 6.98 10.49 2.37
N ALA A 63 7.87 9.67 2.92
CA ALA A 63 9.27 10.04 3.17
C ALA A 63 10.07 10.30 1.88
N GLY A 64 9.78 9.57 0.80
CA GLY A 64 10.42 9.81 -0.50
C GLY A 64 9.97 11.12 -1.18
N ARG A 65 8.84 11.69 -0.77
CA ARG A 65 8.25 12.90 -1.36
C ARG A 65 8.88 14.20 -0.84
N ASP A 66 9.51 14.17 0.34
CA ASP A 66 10.21 15.31 0.95
C ASP A 66 11.61 15.56 0.34
N THR A 67 12.13 14.64 -0.48
CA THR A 67 13.52 14.70 -0.98
C THR A 67 13.68 15.19 -2.42
N THR A 68 12.71 15.86 -3.03
CA THR A 68 12.82 16.44 -4.39
C THR A 68 12.40 17.90 -4.41
#